data_AF-A0A922DUX5-F1
#
_entry.id   AF-A0A922DUX5-F1
#
_cell.length_a   1.000
_cell.length_b   1.000
_cell.length_c   1.000
_cell.angle_alpha   90.00
_cell.angle_beta   90.00
_cell.angle_gamma   90.00
#
_symmetry.space_group_name_H-M   'P 1'
#
loop_
_entity.id
_entity.type
_entity.pdbx_description
1 polymer ?
#
loop_
_entity_poly.entity_id
_entity_poly.type
_entity_poly.pdbx_seq_one_letter_code
_entity_poly.pdbx_strand_id
1 'polypeptide(L)'
;MKTQVEEKFSEFFEKWVCQLEEHVQLLLRVSKEKLNETEVQTFISRVTSHYKEYYTVKWAGAHEDVLAFFTPVWLSPLENAYLWITDWKPSMAFQVIDALRIKTMEPLNSLVEMSEQQVKKIEDLRVKIRLEKEKVDREMERQQVSMADRRMVELARLASRVDGLVEVALKELLKRLERVVKAADGVRLKTLKGFWKC
;
A
#
# COMPACT_ATOMS: atom_id res chain seq x y z
N MET A 1 -23.23 6.39 8.63
CA MET A 1 -23.59 4.97 8.44
C MET A 1 -22.44 4.34 7.70
N LYS A 2 -21.87 3.23 8.17
CA LYS A 2 -20.79 2.55 7.44
C LYS A 2 -21.36 1.89 6.18
N THR A 3 -20.61 1.89 5.08
CA THR A 3 -21.02 1.17 3.87
C THR A 3 -20.80 -0.34 4.07
N GLN A 4 -21.47 -1.17 3.26
CA GLN A 4 -21.28 -2.62 3.35
C GLN A 4 -19.82 -3.03 3.06
N VAL A 5 -19.14 -2.31 2.16
CA VAL A 5 -17.71 -2.53 1.86
C VAL A 5 -16.86 -2.16 3.08
N GLU A 6 -17.16 -1.04 3.74
CA GLU A 6 -16.45 -0.63 4.96
C GLU A 6 -16.59 -1.66 6.08
N GLU A 7 -17.79 -2.19 6.32
CA GLU A 7 -18.04 -3.21 7.35
C GLU A 7 -17.25 -4.50 7.07
N LYS A 8 -17.43 -5.07 5.86
CA LYS A 8 -16.73 -6.30 5.45
C LYS A 8 -15.22 -6.15 5.47
N PHE A 9 -14.71 -5.03 4.96
CA PHE A 9 -13.26 -4.82 4.91
C PHE A 9 -12.68 -4.53 6.31
N SER A 10 -13.42 -3.87 7.20
CA SER A 10 -13.00 -3.69 8.60
C SER A 10 -12.80 -5.05 9.30
N GLU A 11 -13.78 -5.95 9.19
CA GLU A 11 -13.69 -7.30 9.77
C GLU A 11 -12.55 -8.13 9.17
N PHE A 12 -12.33 -8.01 7.86
CA PHE A 12 -11.20 -8.64 7.19
C PHE A 12 -9.86 -8.07 7.68
N PHE A 13 -9.76 -6.74 7.76
CA PHE A 13 -8.55 -6.03 8.17
C PHE A 13 -8.10 -6.43 9.57
N GLU A 14 -9.02 -6.47 10.53
CA GLU A 14 -8.72 -6.89 11.91
C GLU A 14 -8.13 -8.30 11.95
N LYS A 15 -8.76 -9.27 11.28
CA LYS A 15 -8.26 -10.65 11.19
C LYS A 15 -6.90 -10.73 10.51
N TRP A 16 -6.73 -9.98 9.43
CA TRP A 16 -5.50 -9.94 8.65
C TRP A 16 -4.33 -9.36 9.48
N VAL A 17 -4.58 -8.33 10.30
CA VAL A 17 -3.59 -7.75 11.22
C VAL A 17 -3.21 -8.75 12.31
N CYS A 18 -4.16 -9.45 12.94
CA CYS A 18 -3.84 -10.48 13.92
C CYS A 18 -2.93 -11.57 13.33
N GLN A 19 -3.22 -12.04 12.12
CA GLN A 19 -2.37 -13.02 11.41
C GLN A 19 -0.99 -12.45 11.06
N LEU A 20 -0.90 -11.15 10.71
CA LEU A 20 0.37 -10.50 10.48
C LEU A 20 1.22 -10.46 11.76
N GLU A 21 0.61 -10.15 12.90
CA GLU A 21 1.29 -10.17 14.20
C GLU A 21 1.81 -11.57 14.54
N GLU A 22 1.05 -12.62 14.29
CA GLU A 22 1.51 -14.01 14.43
C GLU A 22 2.73 -14.31 13.55
N HIS A 23 2.72 -13.86 12.29
CA HIS A 23 3.88 -14.00 11.40
C HIS A 23 5.11 -13.26 11.93
N VAL A 24 4.93 -12.05 12.46
CA VAL A 24 6.02 -11.26 13.07
C VAL A 24 6.57 -11.96 14.31
N GLN A 25 5.71 -12.45 15.21
CA GLN A 25 6.14 -13.17 16.41
C GLN A 25 6.89 -14.47 16.07
N LEU A 26 6.43 -15.20 15.05
CA LEU A 26 7.12 -16.37 14.54
C LEU A 26 8.51 -15.99 14.02
N LEU A 27 8.63 -14.94 13.21
CA LEU A 27 9.92 -14.47 12.70
C LEU A 27 10.88 -14.08 13.81
N LEU A 28 10.39 -13.38 14.84
CA LEU A 28 11.20 -12.95 15.99
C LEU A 28 11.68 -14.12 16.87
N ARG A 29 10.90 -15.20 16.97
CA ARG A 29 11.31 -16.42 17.66
C ARG A 29 12.39 -17.14 16.87
N VAL A 30 12.09 -17.34 15.60
CA VAL A 30 12.86 -18.20 14.70
C VAL A 30 14.17 -17.52 14.24
N SER A 31 14.24 -16.19 14.21
CA SER A 31 15.48 -15.45 13.98
C SER A 31 16.55 -15.70 15.07
N LYS A 32 16.14 -16.06 16.29
CA LYS A 32 17.07 -16.42 17.38
C LYS A 32 17.69 -17.80 17.21
N GLU A 33 17.06 -18.67 16.41
CA GLU A 33 17.44 -20.07 16.22
C GLU A 33 18.27 -20.30 14.95
N LYS A 34 18.58 -19.23 14.19
CA LYS A 34 19.27 -19.24 12.88
C LYS A 34 18.59 -20.16 11.85
N LEU A 35 17.69 -19.58 11.06
CA LEU A 35 17.03 -20.27 9.96
C LEU A 35 18.00 -20.78 8.90
N ASN A 36 17.70 -21.97 8.36
CA ASN A 36 18.28 -22.41 7.10
C ASN A 36 17.60 -21.71 5.90
N GLU A 37 18.23 -21.76 4.74
CA GLU A 37 17.75 -21.07 3.53
C GLU A 37 16.34 -21.52 3.11
N THR A 38 16.02 -22.81 3.26
CA THR A 38 14.70 -23.36 2.87
C THR A 38 13.59 -22.82 3.77
N GLU A 39 13.85 -22.71 5.07
CA GLU A 39 12.91 -22.14 6.03
C GLU A 39 12.72 -20.64 5.80
N VAL A 40 13.79 -19.89 5.48
CA VAL A 40 13.69 -18.48 5.07
C VAL A 40 12.80 -18.33 3.84
N GLN A 41 13.00 -19.13 2.80
CA GLN A 41 12.19 -19.07 1.57
C GLN A 41 10.73 -19.45 1.82
N THR A 42 10.49 -20.43 2.69
CA THR A 42 9.13 -20.84 3.08
C THR A 42 8.42 -19.71 3.83
N PHE A 43 9.12 -19.06 4.76
CA PHE A 43 8.59 -17.93 5.51
C PHE A 43 8.30 -16.73 4.60
N ILE A 44 9.25 -16.37 3.72
CA ILE A 44 9.07 -15.32 2.70
C ILE A 44 7.83 -15.62 1.85
N SER A 45 7.64 -16.87 1.41
CA SER A 45 6.49 -17.28 0.60
C SER A 45 5.17 -17.15 1.36
N ARG A 46 5.17 -17.48 2.66
CA ARG A 46 4.02 -17.32 3.54
C ARG A 46 3.63 -15.84 3.69
N VAL A 47 4.57 -14.98 4.06
CA VAL A 47 4.32 -13.52 4.18
C VAL A 47 3.95 -12.90 2.83
N THR A 48 4.57 -13.35 1.74
CA THR A 48 4.20 -12.93 0.38
C THR A 48 2.74 -13.23 0.07
N SER A 49 2.28 -14.43 0.44
CA SER A 49 0.90 -14.85 0.20
C SER A 49 -0.08 -14.06 1.06
N HIS A 50 0.28 -13.80 2.32
CA HIS A 50 -0.48 -12.94 3.24
C HIS A 50 -0.75 -11.54 2.67
N TYR A 51 0.28 -10.88 2.14
CA TYR A 51 0.10 -9.57 1.50
C TYR A 51 -0.63 -9.63 0.16
N LYS A 52 -0.46 -10.72 -0.62
CA LYS A 52 -1.24 -10.90 -1.86
C LYS A 52 -2.74 -11.01 -1.56
N GLU A 53 -3.11 -11.73 -0.50
CA GLU A 53 -4.49 -11.86 -0.06
C GLU A 53 -5.08 -10.49 0.30
N TYR A 54 -4.37 -9.70 1.11
CA TYR A 54 -4.76 -8.32 1.46
C TYR A 54 -5.15 -7.49 0.23
N TYR A 55 -4.25 -7.37 -0.74
CA TYR A 55 -4.53 -6.56 -1.93
C TYR A 55 -5.59 -7.20 -2.84
N THR A 56 -5.72 -8.52 -2.85
CA THR A 56 -6.79 -9.20 -3.61
C THR A 56 -8.16 -8.81 -3.06
N VAL A 57 -8.34 -8.89 -1.75
CA VAL A 57 -9.59 -8.50 -1.08
C VAL A 57 -9.84 -7.00 -1.20
N LYS A 58 -8.79 -6.17 -1.01
CA LYS A 58 -8.87 -4.71 -1.18
C LYS A 58 -9.31 -4.33 -2.59
N TRP A 59 -8.78 -4.97 -3.62
CA TRP A 59 -9.15 -4.68 -5.01
C TRP A 59 -10.58 -5.08 -5.37
N ALA A 60 -11.09 -6.16 -4.76
CA ALA A 60 -12.50 -6.52 -4.89
C ALA A 60 -13.40 -5.47 -4.23
N GLY A 61 -13.09 -5.08 -2.98
CA GLY A 61 -13.81 -4.02 -2.28
C GLY A 61 -13.74 -2.67 -3.01
N ALA A 62 -12.58 -2.28 -3.51
CA ALA A 62 -12.39 -1.01 -4.24
C ALA A 62 -13.13 -0.98 -5.59
N HIS A 63 -13.42 -2.15 -6.18
CA HIS A 63 -14.25 -2.24 -7.37
C HIS A 63 -15.73 -1.97 -7.06
N GLU A 64 -16.18 -2.34 -5.85
CA GLU A 64 -17.54 -2.07 -5.37
C GLU A 64 -17.69 -0.63 -4.85
N ASP A 65 -16.75 -0.17 -4.01
CA ASP A 65 -16.71 1.17 -3.42
C ASP A 65 -15.25 1.61 -3.18
N VAL A 66 -14.70 2.38 -4.13
CA VAL A 66 -13.34 2.90 -4.02
C VAL A 66 -13.19 3.98 -2.94
N LEU A 67 -14.25 4.71 -2.62
CA LEU A 67 -14.17 5.84 -1.68
C LEU A 67 -13.98 5.36 -0.24
N ALA A 68 -14.52 4.18 0.10
CA ALA A 68 -14.30 3.51 1.38
C ALA A 68 -12.80 3.39 1.75
N PHE A 69 -11.90 3.33 0.76
CA PHE A 69 -10.46 3.19 0.98
C PHE A 69 -9.70 4.52 1.07
N PHE A 70 -10.31 5.64 0.67
CA PHE A 70 -9.72 6.98 0.83
C PHE A 70 -9.99 7.57 2.23
N THR A 71 -11.06 7.11 2.89
CA THR A 71 -11.41 7.49 4.26
C THR A 71 -11.71 6.23 5.09
N PRO A 72 -10.74 5.33 5.27
CA PRO A 72 -11.00 4.03 5.86
C PRO A 72 -11.37 4.18 7.34
N VAL A 73 -12.51 3.60 7.70
CA VAL A 73 -13.09 3.65 9.05
C VAL A 73 -12.46 2.67 10.03
N TRP A 74 -11.64 1.74 9.52
CA TRP A 74 -10.88 0.75 10.30
C TRP A 74 -9.48 1.25 10.71
N LEU A 75 -9.08 2.44 10.28
CA LEU A 75 -7.84 3.08 10.69
C LEU A 75 -8.10 4.23 11.65
N SER A 76 -7.14 4.51 12.52
CA SER A 76 -7.17 5.70 13.37
C SER A 76 -7.06 6.99 12.55
N PRO A 77 -7.53 8.14 13.07
CA PRO A 77 -7.35 9.42 12.41
C PRO A 77 -5.88 9.75 12.11
N LEU A 78 -4.97 9.31 12.98
CA LEU A 78 -3.53 9.49 12.78
C LEU A 78 -3.05 8.67 11.58
N GLU A 79 -3.37 7.38 11.53
CA GLU A 79 -2.99 6.52 10.38
C GLU A 79 -3.55 7.07 9.07
N ASN A 80 -4.80 7.54 9.09
CA ASN A 80 -5.45 8.20 7.94
C ASN A 80 -4.67 9.42 7.43
N ALA A 81 -4.14 10.25 8.33
CA ALA A 81 -3.38 11.43 7.97
C ALA A 81 -2.04 11.11 7.25
N TYR A 82 -1.52 9.89 7.39
CA TYR A 82 -0.24 9.48 6.80
C TYR A 82 -0.39 8.54 5.59
N LEU A 83 -1.60 8.30 5.11
CA LEU A 83 -1.82 7.49 3.91
C LEU A 83 -1.26 8.18 2.66
N TRP A 84 -0.58 7.40 1.83
CA TRP A 84 -0.22 7.77 0.47
C TRP A 84 -1.11 7.00 -0.49
N ILE A 85 -2.25 7.55 -0.90
CA ILE A 85 -3.21 6.84 -1.77
C ILE A 85 -3.65 5.52 -1.10
N THR A 86 -4.61 5.63 -0.18
CA THR A 86 -5.33 4.53 0.50
C THR A 86 -4.50 3.56 1.36
N ASP A 87 -3.18 3.75 1.50
CA ASP A 87 -2.31 2.87 2.30
C ASP A 87 -0.92 3.50 2.56
N TRP A 88 -0.02 2.79 3.22
CA TRP A 88 1.35 3.24 3.51
C TRP A 88 2.17 3.64 2.26
N LYS A 89 3.14 4.55 2.43
CA LYS A 89 4.00 5.04 1.34
C LYS A 89 5.22 4.13 1.15
N PRO A 90 5.49 3.56 -0.05
CA PRO A 90 6.62 2.68 -0.33
C PRO A 90 7.99 3.18 0.16
N SER A 91 8.23 4.49 0.17
CA SER A 91 9.49 5.07 0.66
C SER A 91 9.75 4.81 2.15
N MET A 92 8.71 4.62 2.96
CA MET A 92 8.84 4.36 4.40
C MET A 92 9.58 3.05 4.67
N ALA A 93 9.40 2.03 3.84
CA ALA A 93 10.11 0.76 4.02
C ALA A 93 11.63 0.91 3.85
N PHE A 94 12.08 1.77 2.92
CA PHE A 94 13.50 2.07 2.78
C PHE A 94 14.05 2.87 3.96
N GLN A 95 13.25 3.79 4.53
CA GLN A 95 13.64 4.52 5.74
C GLN A 95 13.80 3.59 6.95
N VAL A 96 12.93 2.58 7.09
CA VAL A 96 13.08 1.55 8.12
C VAL A 96 14.40 0.80 7.93
N ILE A 97 14.72 0.37 6.71
CA ILE A 97 15.99 -0.30 6.41
C ILE A 97 17.19 0.61 6.72
N ASP A 98 17.14 1.88 6.33
CA ASP A 98 18.20 2.83 6.62
C ASP A 98 18.35 3.07 8.13
N ALA A 99 17.26 3.16 8.89
CA ALA A 99 17.32 3.29 10.34
C ALA A 99 17.95 2.06 11.01
N LEU A 100 17.67 0.85 10.49
CA LEU A 100 18.33 -0.39 10.92
C LEU A 100 19.83 -0.40 10.58
N ARG A 101 20.26 0.37 9.57
CA ARG A 101 21.67 0.55 9.18
C ARG A 101 22.41 1.69 9.90
N ILE A 102 21.68 2.69 10.44
CA ILE A 102 22.27 3.90 11.04
C ILE A 102 22.44 3.80 12.56
N LYS A 103 21.65 2.97 13.26
CA LYS A 103 21.85 2.64 14.70
C LYS A 103 23.17 1.90 15.00
N THR A 104 24.11 1.98 14.08
CA THR A 104 25.22 1.05 13.82
C THR A 104 26.55 1.80 13.65
N MET A 105 26.56 3.11 13.89
CA MET A 105 27.79 3.92 14.00
C MET A 105 28.41 3.86 15.41
N GLU A 106 27.89 3.03 16.33
CA GLU A 106 28.68 2.53 17.46
C GLU A 106 29.25 1.14 17.10
N PRO A 107 30.58 0.95 17.14
CA PRO A 107 31.29 -0.14 16.45
C PRO A 107 31.03 -1.58 16.94
N LEU A 108 30.16 -1.82 17.93
CA LEU A 108 30.02 -3.15 18.55
C LEU A 108 28.66 -3.84 18.35
N ASN A 109 27.62 -3.16 17.83
CA ASN A 109 26.26 -3.71 17.81
C ASN A 109 25.55 -3.54 16.45
N SER A 110 26.12 -4.13 15.39
CA SER A 110 25.39 -4.33 14.13
C SER A 110 24.27 -5.35 14.30
N LEU A 111 23.02 -4.90 14.24
CA LEU A 111 21.84 -5.78 14.29
C LEU A 111 21.61 -6.54 12.97
N VAL A 112 22.17 -6.07 11.84
CA VAL A 112 22.06 -6.74 10.53
C VAL A 112 23.33 -6.46 9.70
N GLU A 113 24.17 -7.47 9.49
CA GLU A 113 25.22 -7.43 8.47
C GLU A 113 24.57 -7.65 7.10
N MET A 114 24.58 -6.61 6.26
CA MET A 114 24.18 -6.71 4.84
C MET A 114 25.42 -6.69 3.97
N SER A 115 25.49 -7.60 3.01
CA SER A 115 26.56 -7.59 2.00
C SER A 115 26.45 -6.36 1.08
N GLU A 116 27.58 -5.94 0.50
CA GLU A 116 27.61 -4.85 -0.49
C GLU A 116 26.67 -5.10 -1.67
N GLN A 117 26.53 -6.38 -2.07
CA GLN A 117 25.60 -6.78 -3.12
C GLN A 117 24.13 -6.53 -2.72
N GLN A 118 23.76 -6.84 -1.48
CA GLN A 118 22.40 -6.56 -0.96
C GLN A 118 22.13 -5.06 -0.90
N VAL A 119 23.09 -4.28 -0.42
CA VAL A 119 22.98 -2.81 -0.38
C VAL A 119 22.77 -2.24 -1.78
N LYS A 120 23.55 -2.70 -2.77
CA LYS A 120 23.41 -2.28 -4.16
C LYS A 120 22.04 -2.62 -4.73
N LYS A 121 21.55 -3.85 -4.53
CA LYS A 121 20.21 -4.25 -4.98
C LYS A 121 19.09 -3.43 -4.33
N ILE A 122 19.24 -3.08 -3.05
CA ILE A 122 18.28 -2.22 -2.33
C ILE A 122 18.26 -0.81 -2.93
N GLU A 123 19.41 -0.25 -3.29
CA GLU A 123 19.47 1.08 -3.92
C GLU A 123 18.89 1.07 -5.34
N ASP A 124 19.19 0.04 -6.14
CA ASP A 124 18.59 -0.15 -7.46
C ASP A 124 17.06 -0.27 -7.36
N LEU A 125 16.57 -1.03 -6.36
CA LEU A 125 15.15 -1.15 -6.06
C LEU A 125 14.56 0.20 -5.62
N ARG A 126 15.26 0.97 -4.79
CA ARG A 126 14.82 2.30 -4.32
C ARG A 126 14.60 3.25 -5.49
N VAL A 127 15.55 3.32 -6.43
CA VAL A 127 15.42 4.14 -7.65
C VAL A 127 14.22 3.69 -8.47
N LYS A 128 14.06 2.37 -8.69
CA LYS A 128 12.93 1.83 -9.45
C LYS A 128 11.58 2.16 -8.80
N ILE A 129 11.44 1.95 -7.50
CA ILE A 129 10.21 2.23 -6.76
C ILE A 129 9.91 3.73 -6.74
N ARG A 130 10.93 4.59 -6.63
CA ARG A 130 10.75 6.05 -6.72
C ARG A 130 10.10 6.45 -8.05
N LEU A 131 10.63 5.95 -9.17
CA LEU A 131 10.10 6.26 -10.51
C LEU A 131 8.67 5.75 -10.71
N GLU A 132 8.36 4.54 -10.24
CA GLU A 132 7.01 4.00 -10.31
C GLU A 132 6.03 4.78 -9.42
N LYS A 133 6.46 5.17 -8.21
CA LYS A 133 5.70 6.02 -7.29
C LYS A 133 5.36 7.37 -7.94
N GLU A 134 6.34 8.03 -8.55
CA GLU A 134 6.14 9.31 -9.25
C GLU A 134 5.14 9.20 -10.42
N LYS A 135 5.09 8.05 -11.12
CA LYS A 135 4.05 7.83 -12.15
C LYS A 135 2.66 7.81 -11.54
N VAL A 136 2.49 7.15 -10.38
CA VAL A 136 1.21 7.10 -9.67
C VAL A 136 0.83 8.48 -9.13
N ASP A 137 1.78 9.23 -8.55
CA ASP A 137 1.56 10.60 -8.07
C ASP A 137 1.04 11.51 -9.19
N ARG A 138 1.69 11.49 -10.36
CA ARG A 138 1.27 12.27 -11.53
C ARG A 138 -0.13 11.88 -12.03
N GLU A 139 -0.50 10.60 -11.91
CA GLU A 139 -1.83 10.16 -12.30
C GLU A 139 -2.89 10.63 -11.31
N MET A 140 -2.60 10.56 -10.00
CA MET A 140 -3.49 11.11 -8.97
C MET A 140 -3.67 12.62 -9.13
N GLU A 141 -2.59 13.36 -9.40
CA GLU A 141 -2.64 14.79 -9.70
C GLU A 141 -3.54 15.09 -10.91
N ARG A 142 -3.41 14.31 -12.00
CA ARG A 142 -4.32 14.42 -13.15
C ARG A 142 -5.79 14.21 -12.77
N GLN A 143 -6.08 13.23 -11.91
CA GLN A 143 -7.45 12.99 -11.44
C GLN A 143 -7.97 14.19 -10.63
N GLN A 144 -7.16 14.74 -9.73
CA GLN A 144 -7.53 15.92 -8.94
C GLN A 144 -7.80 17.13 -9.83
N VAL A 145 -6.93 17.41 -10.81
CA VAL A 145 -7.11 18.52 -11.76
C VAL A 145 -8.38 18.31 -12.59
N SER A 146 -8.70 17.07 -13.00
CA SER A 146 -9.90 16.79 -13.80
C SER A 146 -11.22 17.13 -13.08
N MET A 147 -11.21 17.23 -11.73
CA MET A 147 -12.39 17.70 -11.00
C MET A 147 -12.74 19.16 -11.28
N ALA A 148 -11.75 19.97 -11.68
CA ALA A 148 -11.94 21.36 -12.04
C ALA A 148 -12.28 21.54 -13.54
N ASP A 149 -12.41 20.46 -14.31
CA ASP A 149 -12.75 20.55 -15.72
C ASP A 149 -14.12 21.20 -15.92
N ARG A 150 -14.23 22.02 -16.98
CA ARG A 150 -15.45 22.75 -17.33
C ARG A 150 -16.70 21.85 -17.34
N ARG A 151 -16.57 20.61 -17.81
CA ARG A 151 -17.65 19.62 -17.82
C ARG A 151 -18.10 19.22 -16.42
N MET A 152 -17.16 19.01 -15.49
CA MET A 152 -17.48 18.69 -14.09
C MET A 152 -18.13 19.89 -13.38
N VAL A 153 -17.64 21.10 -13.66
CA VAL A 153 -18.21 22.35 -13.13
C VAL A 153 -19.63 22.58 -13.65
N GLU A 154 -19.87 22.37 -14.95
CA GLU A 154 -21.20 22.47 -15.55
C GLU A 154 -22.15 21.41 -15.01
N LEU A 155 -21.70 20.16 -14.83
CA LEU A 155 -22.48 19.10 -14.20
C LEU A 155 -22.85 19.43 -12.75
N ALA A 156 -21.92 19.98 -11.94
CA ALA A 156 -22.21 20.40 -10.57
C ALA A 156 -23.27 21.50 -10.51
N ARG A 157 -23.29 22.44 -11.49
CA ARG A 157 -24.32 23.48 -11.59
C ARG A 157 -25.68 22.95 -12.03
N LEU A 158 -25.69 21.87 -12.82
CA LEU A 158 -26.89 21.24 -13.36
C LEU A 158 -27.39 20.04 -12.53
N ALA A 159 -26.74 19.72 -11.42
CA ALA A 159 -27.08 18.59 -10.56
C ALA A 159 -28.53 18.63 -10.02
N SER A 160 -29.17 19.82 -10.00
CA SER A 160 -30.59 19.97 -9.67
C SER A 160 -31.57 19.66 -10.82
N ARG A 161 -31.07 19.37 -12.04
CA ARG A 161 -31.86 19.30 -13.27
C ARG A 161 -31.68 18.02 -14.09
N VAL A 162 -30.53 17.34 -14.03
CA VAL A 162 -30.25 16.14 -14.85
C VAL A 162 -29.46 15.09 -14.06
N ASP A 163 -30.17 14.28 -13.29
CA ASP A 163 -29.61 13.29 -12.35
C ASP A 163 -28.74 12.21 -13.05
N GLY A 164 -29.20 11.69 -14.19
CA GLY A 164 -28.51 10.58 -14.88
C GLY A 164 -27.17 10.92 -15.53
N LEU A 165 -26.93 12.17 -15.94
CA LEU A 165 -25.63 12.57 -16.53
C LEU A 165 -24.55 12.73 -15.46
N VAL A 166 -24.94 13.18 -14.26
CA VAL A 166 -24.04 13.32 -13.10
C VAL A 166 -23.60 11.92 -12.64
N GLU A 167 -24.51 10.96 -12.58
CA GLU A 167 -24.21 9.59 -12.18
C GLU A 167 -23.19 8.91 -13.11
N VAL A 168 -23.32 9.08 -14.43
CA VAL A 168 -22.37 8.50 -15.40
C VAL A 168 -20.98 9.13 -15.27
N ALA A 169 -20.90 10.46 -15.11
CA ALA A 169 -19.62 11.15 -14.93
C ALA A 169 -18.94 10.73 -13.62
N LEU A 170 -19.72 10.58 -12.54
CA LEU A 170 -19.21 10.13 -11.25
C LEU A 170 -18.66 8.69 -11.34
N LYS A 171 -19.41 7.77 -11.97
CA LYS A 171 -18.95 6.39 -12.20
C LYS A 171 -17.61 6.34 -12.95
N GLU A 172 -17.44 7.17 -13.97
CA GLU A 172 -16.16 7.27 -14.69
C GLU A 172 -15.02 7.73 -13.78
N LEU A 173 -15.23 8.77 -12.95
CA LEU A 173 -14.23 9.25 -11.99
C LEU A 173 -13.84 8.19 -10.96
N LEU A 174 -14.82 7.51 -10.36
CA LEU A 174 -14.58 6.43 -9.41
C LEU A 174 -13.76 5.29 -10.06
N LYS A 175 -14.07 4.93 -11.30
CA LYS A 175 -13.29 3.95 -12.07
C LYS A 175 -11.86 4.41 -12.34
N ARG A 176 -11.60 5.72 -12.48
CA ARG A 176 -10.23 6.24 -12.60
C ARG A 176 -9.48 6.14 -11.27
N LEU A 177 -10.13 6.50 -10.17
CA LEU A 177 -9.57 6.34 -8.83
C LEU A 177 -9.24 4.87 -8.53
N GLU A 178 -10.11 3.94 -8.89
CA GLU A 178 -9.86 2.49 -8.74
C GLU A 178 -8.55 2.07 -9.43
N ARG A 179 -8.28 2.59 -10.64
CA ARG A 179 -7.02 2.33 -11.35
C ARG A 179 -5.81 2.92 -10.63
N VAL A 180 -5.94 4.11 -10.05
CA VAL A 180 -4.86 4.74 -9.25
C VAL A 180 -4.57 3.92 -8.00
N VAL A 181 -5.60 3.46 -7.28
CA VAL A 181 -5.46 2.58 -6.11
C VAL A 181 -4.73 1.30 -6.47
N LYS A 182 -5.18 0.60 -7.53
CA LYS A 182 -4.52 -0.62 -8.02
C LYS A 182 -3.07 -0.39 -8.43
N ALA A 183 -2.75 0.74 -9.06
CA ALA A 183 -1.39 1.10 -9.40
C ALA A 183 -0.51 1.34 -8.16
N ALA A 184 -1.02 2.09 -7.17
CA ALA A 184 -0.34 2.35 -5.90
C ALA A 184 -0.03 1.05 -5.13
N ASP A 185 -1.04 0.18 -5.00
CA ASP A 185 -0.90 -1.15 -4.39
C ASP A 185 0.09 -2.04 -5.16
N GLY A 186 0.10 -1.94 -6.48
CA GLY A 186 1.10 -2.58 -7.32
C GLY A 186 2.53 -2.13 -6.99
N VAL A 187 2.75 -0.85 -6.70
CA VAL A 187 4.06 -0.34 -6.26
C VAL A 187 4.43 -0.96 -4.89
N ARG A 188 3.50 -1.03 -3.94
CA ARG A 188 3.74 -1.66 -2.63
C ARG A 188 4.13 -3.12 -2.74
N LEU A 189 3.41 -3.89 -3.56
CA LEU A 189 3.73 -5.29 -3.83
C LEU A 189 5.09 -5.46 -4.51
N LYS A 190 5.46 -4.58 -5.44
CA LYS A 190 6.80 -4.57 -6.06
C LYS A 190 7.89 -4.26 -5.03
N THR A 191 7.64 -3.34 -4.10
CA THR A 191 8.57 -3.00 -3.01
C THR A 191 8.83 -4.20 -2.11
N LEU A 192 7.77 -4.84 -1.59
CA LEU A 192 7.88 -6.01 -0.72
C LEU A 192 8.61 -7.17 -1.43
N LYS A 193 8.21 -7.49 -2.67
CA LYS A 193 8.86 -8.51 -3.49
C LYS A 193 10.30 -8.18 -3.85
N GLY A 194 10.62 -6.90 -3.96
CA GLY A 194 11.98 -6.44 -4.20
C GLY A 194 12.89 -6.75 -3.02
N PHE A 195 12.44 -6.47 -1.79
CA PHE A 195 13.22 -6.77 -0.60
C PHE A 195 13.48 -8.26 -0.40
N TRP A 196 12.50 -9.11 -0.68
CA TRP A 196 12.70 -10.58 -0.60
C TRP A 196 13.71 -11.14 -1.61
N LYS A 197 14.14 -10.34 -2.60
CA LYS A 197 15.11 -10.72 -3.64
C LYS A 197 16.49 -10.05 -3.47
N CYS A 198 16.61 -9.13 -2.52
CA CYS A 198 17.86 -8.42 -2.25
C CYS A 198 18.81 -9.32 -1.50
#